data_AF-A0A1R3GEL3-F1
#
_entry.id   AF-A0A1R3GEL3-F1
#
_cell.length_a   1.000
_cell.length_b   1.000
_cell.length_c   1.000
_cell.angle_alpha   90.00
_cell.angle_beta   90.00
_cell.angle_gamma   90.00
#
_symmetry.space_group_name_H-M   'P 1'
#
loop_
_entity.id
_entity.type
_entity.pdbx_description
1 polymer ?
#
loop_
_entity_poly.entity_id
_entity_poly.type
_entity_poly.pdbx_seq_one_letter_code
_entity_poly.pdbx_strand_id
1 'polypeptide(L)'
;MKAKSRGYKADLAFSGVFVFCCLFFIAGFFTSNLFSQEAYGSRQRRRVVETVDSEFTISHGETGDGSISMIPFQVISWKPRAFYFPNFATAEQCQGIINMAKAKLQPSHVLLPKGGTGQANEIRTRYIAFNVLRYEVGQKYLSHYDAIDPERYGPQKSQRVATFLLYLSDVQQGGETVFPYENGLNMDENYDYTKCTGLKVKPHLGDGILFYSLFPNNSIDPTSAHGSCPVIKGEKWVATKWIRDQPDS
;
A
#
# COMPACT_ATOMS: atom_id res chain seq x y z
N MET A 1 88.90 -47.53 -13.17
CA MET A 1 88.67 -47.48 -14.63
C MET A 1 87.35 -46.77 -14.92
N LYS A 2 87.41 -45.79 -15.84
CA LYS A 2 86.36 -45.18 -16.67
C LYS A 2 85.12 -44.53 -16.03
N ALA A 3 85.12 -43.21 -16.16
CA ALA A 3 84.01 -42.28 -16.04
C ALA A 3 82.85 -42.54 -17.03
N LYS A 4 81.67 -42.01 -16.70
CA LYS A 4 80.77 -41.36 -17.66
C LYS A 4 79.92 -40.32 -16.94
N SER A 5 80.24 -39.05 -17.15
CA SER A 5 79.32 -37.94 -16.91
C SER A 5 78.29 -37.88 -18.04
N ARG A 6 77.04 -37.56 -17.71
CA ARG A 6 76.03 -37.15 -18.68
C ARG A 6 75.46 -35.82 -18.19
N GLY A 7 75.88 -34.74 -18.83
CA GLY A 7 75.29 -33.42 -18.63
C GLY A 7 73.89 -33.40 -19.21
N TYR A 8 72.95 -32.86 -18.44
CA TYR A 8 71.65 -32.44 -18.96
C TYR A 8 71.78 -31.01 -19.46
N LYS A 9 71.56 -30.81 -20.77
CA LYS A 9 71.34 -29.49 -21.36
C LYS A 9 70.00 -28.98 -20.82
N ALA A 10 69.99 -27.78 -20.24
CA ALA A 10 68.77 -27.08 -19.93
C ALA A 10 68.18 -26.55 -21.25
N ASP A 11 67.07 -27.15 -21.70
CA ASP A 11 66.29 -26.61 -22.80
C ASP A 11 65.59 -25.32 -22.33
N LEU A 12 66.19 -24.18 -22.71
CA LEU A 12 65.65 -22.82 -22.54
C LEU A 12 64.30 -22.58 -23.23
N ALA A 13 63.71 -23.59 -23.88
CA ALA A 13 62.43 -23.50 -24.57
C ALA A 13 61.20 -23.65 -23.65
N PHE A 14 61.35 -24.25 -22.46
CA PHE A 14 60.20 -24.51 -21.57
C PHE A 14 59.79 -23.30 -20.70
N SER A 15 60.70 -22.34 -20.51
CA SER A 15 60.44 -21.13 -19.71
C SER A 15 59.64 -20.07 -20.49
N GLY A 16 59.86 -19.98 -21.81
CA GLY A 16 59.16 -19.00 -22.66
C GLY A 16 57.66 -19.25 -22.78
N VAL A 17 57.26 -20.52 -22.95
CA VAL A 17 55.83 -20.91 -23.10
C VAL A 17 55.05 -20.62 -21.82
N PHE A 18 55.64 -20.87 -20.65
CA PHE A 18 54.98 -20.64 -19.37
C PHE A 18 54.77 -19.13 -19.10
N VAL A 19 55.78 -18.30 -19.42
CA VAL A 19 55.66 -16.84 -19.32
C VAL A 19 54.65 -16.28 -20.33
N PHE A 20 54.62 -16.81 -21.55
CA PHE A 20 53.63 -16.42 -22.57
C PHE A 20 52.20 -16.78 -22.11
N CYS A 21 51.98 -17.99 -21.57
CA CYS A 21 50.68 -18.41 -21.04
C CYS A 21 50.22 -17.56 -19.84
N CYS A 22 51.12 -17.18 -18.94
CA CYS A 22 50.80 -16.30 -17.81
C CYS A 22 50.39 -14.89 -18.27
N LEU A 23 51.04 -14.34 -19.31
CA LEU A 23 50.68 -13.04 -19.87
C LEU A 23 49.28 -13.07 -20.52
N PHE A 24 48.90 -14.14 -21.22
CA PHE A 24 47.55 -14.28 -21.77
C PHE A 24 46.48 -14.47 -20.69
N PHE A 25 46.78 -15.16 -19.60
CA PHE A 25 45.84 -15.31 -18.49
C PHE A 25 45.58 -13.98 -17.77
N ILE A 26 46.63 -13.19 -17.53
CA ILE A 26 46.51 -11.89 -16.88
C ILE A 26 45.79 -10.91 -17.82
N ALA A 27 46.17 -10.85 -19.11
CA ALA A 27 45.46 -10.02 -20.10
C ALA A 27 43.99 -10.43 -20.26
N GLY A 28 43.67 -11.73 -20.25
CA GLY A 28 42.30 -12.25 -20.30
C GLY A 28 41.45 -11.93 -19.06
N PHE A 29 42.07 -11.88 -17.88
CA PHE A 29 41.39 -11.51 -16.63
C PHE A 29 41.07 -10.01 -16.55
N PHE A 30 41.95 -9.16 -17.09
CA PHE A 30 41.72 -7.72 -17.15
C PHE A 30 40.76 -7.31 -18.29
N THR A 31 40.71 -8.03 -19.41
CA THR A 31 39.74 -7.76 -20.50
C THR A 31 38.33 -8.25 -20.16
N SER A 32 38.18 -9.34 -19.40
CA SER A 32 36.86 -9.85 -18.96
C SER A 32 36.20 -8.97 -17.89
N ASN A 33 36.98 -8.25 -17.07
CA ASN A 33 36.47 -7.24 -16.15
C ASN A 33 36.08 -5.92 -16.86
N LEU A 34 36.78 -5.54 -17.94
CA LEU A 34 36.42 -4.36 -18.73
C LEU A 34 35.14 -4.57 -19.57
N PHE A 35 34.94 -5.78 -20.12
CA PHE A 35 33.73 -6.14 -20.87
C PHE A 35 32.52 -6.49 -20.00
N SER A 36 32.72 -6.95 -18.76
CA SER A 36 31.59 -7.17 -17.82
C SER A 36 30.89 -5.87 -17.42
N GLN A 37 31.60 -4.74 -17.49
CA GLN A 37 31.04 -3.43 -17.13
C GLN A 37 30.25 -2.78 -18.29
N GLU A 38 30.52 -3.15 -19.54
CA GLU A 38 29.70 -2.74 -20.70
C GLU A 38 28.50 -3.68 -20.96
N ALA A 39 28.50 -4.90 -20.40
CA ALA A 39 27.47 -5.91 -20.63
C ALA A 39 26.33 -5.96 -19.59
N TYR A 40 26.32 -5.08 -18.57
CA TYR A 40 25.18 -4.86 -17.68
C TYR A 40 24.32 -3.65 -18.10
N GLY A 41 24.28 -3.36 -19.40
CA GLY A 41 23.29 -2.49 -20.02
C GLY A 41 21.99 -3.25 -20.28
N SER A 42 21.14 -3.34 -19.26
CA SER A 42 19.80 -3.95 -19.30
C SER A 42 19.01 -3.60 -20.57
N ARG A 43 18.91 -4.55 -21.50
CA ARG A 43 17.96 -4.52 -22.61
C ARG A 43 16.88 -5.57 -22.38
N GLN A 44 16.11 -5.39 -21.29
CA GLN A 44 14.88 -6.14 -21.10
C GLN A 44 13.81 -5.54 -22.02
N ARG A 45 13.42 -6.33 -23.02
CA ARG A 45 12.44 -6.03 -24.07
C ARG A 45 11.10 -5.59 -23.44
N ARG A 46 10.87 -4.29 -23.37
CA ARG A 46 9.60 -3.66 -22.98
C ARG A 46 8.51 -4.17 -23.92
N ARG A 47 7.48 -4.84 -23.39
CA ARG A 47 6.22 -5.00 -24.12
C ARG A 47 5.63 -3.61 -24.27
N VAL A 48 5.52 -3.16 -25.51
CA VAL A 48 4.74 -1.99 -25.89
C VAL A 48 3.28 -2.36 -25.62
N VAL A 49 2.69 -1.74 -24.60
CA VAL A 49 1.25 -1.61 -24.47
C VAL A 49 0.97 -0.15 -24.79
N GLU A 50 0.62 0.11 -26.05
CA GLU A 50 -0.04 1.35 -26.42
C GLU A 50 -1.46 1.29 -25.86
N THR A 51 -1.76 2.14 -24.88
CA THR A 51 -3.14 2.44 -24.50
C THR A 51 -3.25 3.93 -24.21
N VAL A 52 -3.62 4.64 -25.27
CA VAL A 52 -4.43 5.86 -25.38
C VAL A 52 -4.25 6.92 -24.30
N ASP A 53 -3.61 8.01 -24.72
CA ASP A 53 -3.60 9.34 -24.11
C ASP A 53 -4.99 9.79 -23.61
N SER A 54 -5.09 9.99 -22.30
CA SER A 54 -5.78 11.17 -21.80
C SER A 54 -4.84 11.85 -20.81
N GLU A 55 -4.18 12.88 -21.30
CA GLU A 55 -3.16 13.70 -20.68
C GLU A 55 -3.65 14.29 -19.34
N PHE A 56 -3.43 13.55 -18.26
CA PHE A 56 -3.16 14.14 -16.95
C PHE A 56 -1.82 13.58 -16.47
N THR A 57 -0.79 13.86 -17.24
CA THR A 57 0.61 13.62 -16.90
C THR A 57 0.94 14.54 -15.74
N ILE A 58 0.69 14.09 -14.50
CA ILE A 58 1.33 14.69 -13.35
C ILE A 58 2.82 14.41 -13.56
N SER A 59 3.62 15.47 -13.74
CA SER A 59 5.07 15.34 -13.82
C SER A 59 5.56 14.49 -12.64
N HIS A 60 6.56 13.63 -12.89
CA HIS A 60 7.31 12.99 -11.81
C HIS A 60 7.74 14.11 -10.86
N GLY A 61 7.32 14.05 -9.60
CA GLY A 61 7.46 15.18 -8.69
C GLY A 61 8.91 15.64 -8.57
N GLU A 62 9.18 16.89 -8.92
CA GLU A 62 10.24 17.67 -8.25
C GLU A 62 9.86 17.94 -6.77
N THR A 63 8.61 17.69 -6.39
CA THR A 63 8.03 17.94 -5.07
C THR A 63 8.33 16.82 -4.06
N GLY A 64 9.61 16.55 -3.83
CA GLY A 64 10.03 16.32 -2.46
C GLY A 64 10.07 17.68 -1.77
N ASP A 65 9.53 17.81 -0.57
CA ASP A 65 9.79 19.02 0.22
C ASP A 65 11.31 19.22 0.29
N GLY A 66 11.81 20.46 0.14
CA GLY A 66 13.26 20.76 0.22
C GLY A 66 13.90 20.40 1.57
N SER A 67 13.10 19.89 2.50
CA SER A 67 13.44 19.37 3.81
C SER A 67 12.58 18.15 4.13
N ILE A 68 13.11 17.19 4.89
CA ILE A 68 12.33 16.07 5.44
C ILE A 68 11.22 16.63 6.35
N SER A 69 9.96 16.53 5.92
CA SER A 69 8.81 16.77 6.78
C SER A 69 8.56 15.52 7.64
N MET A 70 8.74 15.64 8.96
CA MET A 70 8.41 14.55 9.88
C MET A 70 6.89 14.52 10.07
N ILE A 71 6.25 13.43 9.64
CA ILE A 71 4.83 13.21 9.87
C ILE A 71 4.67 12.48 11.20
N PRO A 72 4.16 13.13 12.26
CA PRO A 72 3.93 12.48 13.53
C PRO A 72 2.86 11.39 13.39
N PHE A 73 3.00 10.32 14.16
CA PHE A 73 1.97 9.29 14.27
C PHE A 73 1.91 8.72 15.68
N GLN A 74 0.75 8.16 16.02
CA GLN A 74 0.48 7.46 17.26
C GLN A 74 0.04 6.03 16.95
N VAL A 75 0.61 5.04 17.64
CA VAL A 75 0.07 3.67 17.60
C VAL A 75 -1.19 3.64 18.46
N ILE A 76 -2.33 3.31 17.87
CA ILE A 76 -3.61 3.25 18.58
C ILE A 76 -4.05 1.81 18.88
N SER A 77 -3.50 0.83 18.16
CA SER A 77 -3.71 -0.60 18.43
C SER A 77 -2.65 -1.44 17.69
N TRP A 78 -2.32 -2.60 18.26
CA TRP A 78 -1.54 -3.64 17.58
C TRP A 78 -2.41 -4.77 17.03
N LYS A 79 -3.67 -4.89 17.47
CA LYS A 79 -4.63 -5.91 17.06
C LYS A 79 -6.03 -5.28 16.90
N PRO A 80 -6.38 -4.73 15.73
CA PRO A 80 -5.59 -4.73 14.50
C PRO A 80 -4.45 -3.73 14.59
N ARG A 81 -3.43 -3.88 13.72
CA ARG A 81 -2.37 -2.86 13.61
C ARG A 81 -2.97 -1.58 13.06
N ALA A 82 -3.01 -0.55 13.88
CA ALA A 82 -3.62 0.72 13.54
C ALA A 82 -2.81 1.91 14.09
N PHE A 83 -2.66 2.92 13.24
CA PHE A 83 -1.85 4.12 13.45
C PHE A 83 -2.69 5.35 13.15
N TYR A 84 -2.57 6.37 13.99
CA TYR A 84 -3.26 7.65 13.86
C TYR A 84 -2.24 8.74 13.51
N PHE A 85 -2.59 9.60 12.55
CA PHE A 85 -1.74 10.65 12.01
C PHE A 85 -2.42 12.00 12.25
N PRO A 86 -2.06 12.72 13.32
CA PRO A 86 -2.64 14.04 13.58
C PRO A 86 -2.14 15.07 12.55
N ASN A 87 -3.03 15.93 12.08
CA ASN A 87 -2.76 17.01 11.12
C ASN A 87 -2.04 16.52 9.85
N PHE A 88 -2.46 15.36 9.32
CA PHE A 88 -1.87 14.78 8.11
C PHE A 88 -2.09 15.66 6.87
N ALA A 89 -3.25 16.30 6.76
CA ALA A 89 -3.59 17.23 5.69
C ALA A 89 -4.08 18.57 6.26
N THR A 90 -3.84 19.66 5.53
CA THR A 90 -4.35 20.98 5.91
C THR A 90 -5.85 21.09 5.62
N ALA A 91 -6.50 22.07 6.25
CA ALA A 91 -7.90 22.38 6.01
C ALA A 91 -8.16 22.72 4.52
N GLU A 92 -7.24 23.44 3.88
CA GLU A 92 -7.31 23.82 2.46
C GLU A 92 -7.24 22.59 1.55
N GLN A 93 -6.34 21.65 1.85
CA GLN A 93 -6.23 20.39 1.12
C GLN A 93 -7.51 19.56 1.25
N CYS A 94 -8.04 19.44 2.47
CA CYS A 94 -9.31 18.74 2.72
C CYS A 94 -10.47 19.37 1.96
N GLN A 95 -10.58 20.70 1.97
CA GLN A 95 -11.61 21.43 1.25
C GLN A 95 -11.48 21.25 -0.27
N GLY A 96 -10.25 21.24 -0.79
CA GLY A 96 -9.96 20.94 -2.19
C GLY A 96 -10.49 19.56 -2.60
N ILE A 97 -10.24 18.53 -1.78
CA ILE A 97 -10.75 17.17 -2.00
C ILE A 97 -12.29 17.16 -1.99
N ILE A 98 -12.92 17.81 -1.01
CA ILE A 98 -14.39 17.90 -0.92
C ILE A 98 -14.96 18.58 -2.17
N ASN A 99 -14.38 19.69 -2.61
CA ASN A 99 -14.87 20.45 -3.78
C ASN A 99 -14.79 19.62 -5.06
N MET A 100 -13.69 18.89 -5.25
CA MET A 100 -13.55 17.96 -6.39
C MET A 100 -14.57 16.80 -6.33
N ALA A 101 -14.85 16.28 -5.12
CA ALA A 101 -15.79 15.19 -4.92
C ALA A 101 -17.25 15.63 -5.16
N LYS A 102 -17.65 16.82 -4.68
CA LYS A 102 -19.03 17.34 -4.78
C LYS A 102 -19.60 17.31 -6.19
N ALA A 103 -18.79 17.58 -7.21
CA ALA A 103 -19.22 17.56 -8.61
C ALA A 103 -19.61 16.16 -9.12
N LYS A 104 -19.21 15.09 -8.42
CA LYS A 104 -19.33 13.69 -8.86
C LYS A 104 -20.03 12.80 -7.83
N LEU A 105 -20.61 13.37 -6.76
CA LEU A 105 -21.32 12.63 -5.71
C LEU A 105 -22.63 12.06 -6.23
N GLN A 106 -22.79 10.76 -6.05
CA GLN A 106 -24.05 10.04 -6.28
C GLN A 106 -24.41 9.21 -5.05
N PRO A 107 -25.71 9.07 -4.74
CA PRO A 107 -26.17 8.12 -3.74
C PRO A 107 -25.59 6.74 -4.04
N SER A 108 -24.97 6.11 -3.04
CA SER A 108 -24.37 4.79 -3.18
C SER A 108 -25.44 3.72 -3.01
N HIS A 109 -25.49 2.81 -3.97
CA HIS A 109 -26.15 1.52 -3.80
C HIS A 109 -25.12 0.57 -3.18
N VAL A 110 -25.24 0.31 -1.87
CA VAL A 110 -24.50 -0.76 -1.23
C VAL A 110 -24.95 -2.08 -1.86
N LEU A 111 -24.01 -2.89 -2.37
CA LEU A 111 -24.31 -4.24 -2.84
C LEU A 111 -24.65 -5.11 -1.63
N LEU A 112 -25.95 -5.24 -1.35
CA LEU A 112 -26.46 -6.13 -0.32
C LEU A 112 -26.18 -7.60 -0.73
N PRO A 113 -25.73 -8.47 0.19
CA PRO A 113 -25.80 -9.91 -0.06
C PRO A 113 -27.25 -10.33 -0.32
N LYS A 114 -27.45 -11.27 -1.25
CA LYS A 114 -28.79 -11.78 -1.62
C LYS A 114 -29.56 -12.18 -0.35
N GLY A 115 -30.61 -11.43 -0.04
CA GLY A 115 -31.51 -11.68 1.11
C GLY A 115 -31.42 -10.70 2.27
N GLY A 116 -30.48 -9.75 2.28
CA GLY A 116 -30.40 -8.72 3.33
C GLY A 116 -31.30 -7.52 3.07
N THR A 117 -32.19 -7.17 3.99
CA THR A 117 -32.89 -5.87 4.00
C THR A 117 -32.01 -4.84 4.71
N GLY A 118 -31.18 -4.11 3.96
CA GLY A 118 -30.38 -3.00 4.46
C GLY A 118 -30.73 -1.70 3.74
N GLN A 119 -30.89 -0.61 4.48
CA GLN A 119 -31.27 0.70 3.94
C GLN A 119 -30.04 1.37 3.30
N ALA A 120 -30.14 1.74 2.02
CA ALA A 120 -29.10 2.43 1.28
C ALA A 120 -29.04 3.92 1.69
N ASN A 121 -28.04 4.30 2.49
CA ASN A 121 -27.96 5.64 3.10
C ASN A 121 -26.55 6.26 3.02
N GLU A 122 -25.70 5.91 2.05
CA GLU A 122 -24.35 6.48 1.93
C GLU A 122 -24.17 7.08 0.54
N ILE A 123 -23.49 8.22 0.37
CA ILE A 123 -23.21 8.84 -0.94
C ILE A 123 -21.72 8.62 -1.26
N ARG A 124 -21.41 8.01 -2.41
CA ARG A 124 -20.05 7.56 -2.76
C ARG A 124 -19.61 8.04 -4.14
N THR A 125 -18.38 8.54 -4.21
CA THR A 125 -17.69 8.78 -5.48
C THR A 125 -16.35 8.08 -5.52
N ARG A 126 -16.04 7.43 -6.64
CA ARG A 126 -14.67 7.00 -6.95
C ARG A 126 -13.94 8.15 -7.66
N TYR A 127 -12.97 8.76 -6.98
CA TYR A 127 -11.94 9.56 -7.64
C TYR A 127 -10.72 8.65 -7.89
N ILE A 128 -9.99 8.88 -8.97
CA ILE A 128 -9.00 7.96 -9.55
C ILE A 128 -7.91 7.51 -8.54
N ALA A 129 -7.70 8.25 -7.44
CA ALA A 129 -6.83 7.84 -6.33
C ALA A 129 -7.55 7.56 -4.99
N PHE A 130 -8.70 8.18 -4.70
CA PHE A 130 -9.37 8.12 -3.40
C PHE A 130 -10.87 7.90 -3.54
N ASN A 131 -11.45 7.15 -2.61
CA ASN A 131 -12.89 7.02 -2.49
C ASN A 131 -13.43 8.01 -1.45
N VAL A 132 -14.21 9.00 -1.88
CA VAL A 132 -14.76 10.01 -0.97
C VAL A 132 -16.18 9.65 -0.59
N LEU A 133 -16.47 9.71 0.70
CA LEU A 133 -17.74 9.36 1.33
C LEU A 133 -18.23 10.53 2.17
N ARG A 134 -19.54 10.75 2.14
CA ARG A 134 -20.24 11.77 2.93
C ARG A 134 -21.34 11.10 3.74
N TYR A 135 -21.36 11.36 5.06
CA TYR A 135 -22.40 10.90 5.97
C TYR A 135 -23.15 12.07 6.60
N GLU A 136 -24.45 12.08 6.42
CA GLU A 136 -25.41 12.97 7.08
C GLU A 136 -25.82 12.41 8.44
N VAL A 137 -26.58 13.20 9.22
CA VAL A 137 -27.09 12.79 10.53
C VAL A 137 -27.87 11.47 10.42
N GLY A 138 -27.55 10.53 11.30
CA GLY A 138 -28.11 9.18 11.35
C GLY A 138 -27.45 8.17 10.41
N GLN A 139 -26.71 8.62 9.39
CA GLN A 139 -26.02 7.73 8.47
C GLN A 139 -24.80 7.08 9.14
N LYS A 140 -24.56 5.82 8.82
CA LYS A 140 -23.52 4.97 9.39
C LYS A 140 -23.04 3.94 8.38
N TYR A 141 -21.94 3.26 8.68
CA TYR A 141 -21.47 2.11 7.92
C TYR A 141 -21.24 0.93 8.86
N LEU A 142 -21.89 -0.19 8.59
CA LEU A 142 -21.82 -1.37 9.44
C LEU A 142 -20.39 -1.93 9.46
N SER A 143 -20.02 -2.55 10.58
CA SER A 143 -18.70 -3.15 10.71
C SER A 143 -18.46 -4.23 9.65
N HIS A 144 -17.34 -4.15 8.96
CA HIS A 144 -16.99 -4.97 7.81
C HIS A 144 -15.46 -5.14 7.69
N TYR A 145 -15.04 -5.99 6.76
CA TYR A 145 -13.64 -6.15 6.39
C TYR A 145 -13.37 -5.45 5.06
N ASP A 146 -12.24 -4.75 4.99
CA ASP A 146 -11.76 -4.19 3.73
C ASP A 146 -11.05 -5.23 2.85
N ALA A 147 -10.46 -6.25 3.45
CA ALA A 147 -9.90 -7.39 2.73
C ALA A 147 -11.01 -8.11 1.94
N ILE A 148 -10.69 -8.50 0.71
CA ILE A 148 -11.58 -9.21 -0.18
C ILE A 148 -11.44 -10.69 0.12
N ASP A 149 -12.41 -11.24 0.83
CA ASP A 149 -12.46 -12.66 1.18
C ASP A 149 -12.62 -13.55 -0.08
N PRO A 150 -11.62 -14.40 -0.41
CA PRO A 150 -11.70 -15.29 -1.56
C PRO A 150 -12.83 -16.33 -1.48
N GLU A 151 -13.25 -16.73 -0.28
CA GLU A 151 -14.34 -17.70 -0.12
C GLU A 151 -15.67 -17.09 -0.55
N ARG A 152 -15.87 -15.80 -0.25
CA ARG A 152 -17.11 -15.07 -0.56
C ARG A 152 -17.14 -14.47 -1.96
N TYR A 153 -16.00 -13.99 -2.45
CA TYR A 153 -15.92 -13.21 -3.70
C TYR A 153 -15.07 -13.87 -4.80
N GLY A 154 -14.55 -15.08 -4.54
CA GLY A 154 -13.68 -15.80 -5.47
C GLY A 154 -12.22 -15.34 -5.41
N PRO A 155 -11.30 -16.06 -6.09
CA PRO A 155 -9.88 -15.76 -6.07
C PRO A 155 -9.60 -14.36 -6.61
N GLN A 156 -8.80 -13.59 -5.87
CA GLN A 156 -8.42 -12.22 -6.23
C GLN A 156 -6.99 -12.18 -6.75
N LYS A 157 -6.77 -11.42 -7.82
CA LYS A 157 -5.42 -11.14 -8.34
C LYS A 157 -4.62 -10.19 -7.45
N SER A 158 -5.31 -9.38 -6.65
CA SER A 158 -4.74 -8.41 -5.72
C SER A 158 -5.61 -8.29 -4.48
N GLN A 159 -4.96 -8.17 -3.33
CA GLN A 159 -5.59 -7.99 -2.04
C GLN A 159 -5.40 -6.56 -1.52
N ARG A 160 -6.37 -6.07 -0.73
CA ARG A 160 -6.26 -4.83 0.04
C ARG A 160 -5.53 -5.12 1.34
N VAL A 161 -4.26 -4.73 1.40
CA VAL A 161 -3.35 -5.01 2.53
C VAL A 161 -3.60 -4.07 3.69
N ALA A 162 -3.89 -2.81 3.40
CA ALA A 162 -4.13 -1.77 4.39
C ALA A 162 -5.10 -0.72 3.83
N THR A 163 -5.66 0.05 4.74
CA THR A 163 -6.56 1.15 4.42
C THR A 163 -6.10 2.40 5.13
N PHE A 164 -6.05 3.50 4.38
CA PHE A 164 -5.86 4.83 4.92
C PHE A 164 -7.16 5.64 4.81
N LEU A 165 -7.68 6.11 5.93
CA LEU A 165 -8.82 7.03 5.99
C LEU A 165 -8.31 8.42 6.37
N LEU A 166 -8.63 9.41 5.55
CA LEU A 166 -8.39 10.83 5.82
C LEU A 166 -9.71 11.50 6.17
N TYR A 167 -9.82 12.07 7.36
CA TYR A 167 -10.99 12.83 7.78
C TYR A 167 -10.94 14.23 7.15
N LEU A 168 -11.96 14.55 6.37
CA LEU A 168 -12.06 15.81 5.63
C LEU A 168 -12.96 16.83 6.32
N SER A 169 -13.56 16.48 7.46
CA SER A 169 -14.38 17.37 8.29
C SER A 169 -14.31 16.99 9.76
N ASP A 170 -14.47 17.99 10.63
CA ASP A 170 -14.80 17.75 12.04
C ASP A 170 -16.25 17.30 12.18
N VAL A 171 -16.49 16.32 13.06
CA VAL A 171 -17.85 15.91 13.44
C VAL A 171 -18.10 16.28 14.89
N GLN A 172 -19.18 17.04 15.15
CA GLN A 172 -19.46 17.51 16.51
C GLN A 172 -19.80 16.35 17.45
N GLN A 173 -20.60 15.37 17.00
CA GLN A 173 -20.97 14.19 17.79
C GLN A 173 -21.23 12.96 16.91
N GLY A 174 -20.74 11.80 17.35
CA GLY A 174 -20.84 10.54 16.59
C GLY A 174 -19.81 10.48 15.45
N GLY A 175 -20.08 9.60 14.47
CA GLY A 175 -19.24 9.48 13.27
C GLY A 175 -17.86 8.86 13.49
N GLU A 176 -17.58 8.30 14.66
CA GLU A 176 -16.30 7.64 14.95
C GLU A 176 -16.03 6.46 14.01
N THR A 177 -14.77 6.26 13.64
CA THR A 177 -14.36 4.97 13.06
C THR A 177 -14.17 4.00 14.21
N VAL A 178 -14.90 2.87 14.19
CA VAL A 178 -14.91 1.90 15.27
C VAL A 178 -14.23 0.60 14.86
N PHE A 179 -13.40 0.04 15.74
CA PHE A 179 -12.80 -1.28 15.63
C PHE A 179 -13.40 -2.17 16.73
N PRO A 180 -14.48 -2.91 16.43
CA PRO A 180 -15.19 -3.70 17.44
C PRO A 180 -14.36 -4.81 18.05
N TYR A 181 -13.43 -5.36 17.26
CA TYR A 181 -12.65 -6.54 17.64
C TYR A 181 -11.24 -6.20 18.11
N GLU A 182 -11.02 -4.95 18.53
CA GLU A 182 -9.74 -4.52 19.07
C GLU A 182 -9.30 -5.44 20.24
N ASN A 183 -8.04 -5.88 20.21
CA ASN A 183 -7.46 -6.91 21.07
C ASN A 183 -8.20 -8.27 21.12
N GLY A 184 -9.10 -8.53 20.18
CA GLY A 184 -9.95 -9.72 20.17
C GLY A 184 -11.18 -9.60 21.09
N LEU A 185 -11.53 -8.39 21.52
CA LEU A 185 -12.77 -8.12 22.25
C LEU A 185 -13.99 -8.34 21.33
N ASN A 186 -15.16 -8.61 21.91
CA ASN A 186 -16.43 -8.70 21.19
C ASN A 186 -16.44 -9.67 19.98
N MET A 187 -15.54 -10.66 19.94
CA MET A 187 -15.47 -11.68 18.89
C MET A 187 -16.43 -12.87 19.15
N ASP A 188 -17.35 -12.72 20.10
CA ASP A 188 -18.41 -13.68 20.36
C ASP A 188 -19.44 -13.69 19.22
N GLU A 189 -20.08 -14.84 18.98
CA GLU A 189 -20.94 -15.10 17.81
C GLU A 189 -22.18 -14.19 17.72
N ASN A 190 -22.46 -13.39 18.75
CA ASN A 190 -23.62 -12.51 18.84
C ASN A 190 -23.29 -11.01 18.73
N TYR A 191 -22.12 -10.65 18.16
CA TYR A 191 -21.80 -9.23 17.99
C TYR A 191 -22.83 -8.52 17.10
N ASP A 192 -23.47 -7.51 17.66
CA ASP A 192 -24.39 -6.64 16.93
C ASP A 192 -23.57 -5.61 16.13
N TYR A 193 -23.40 -5.90 14.82
CA TYR A 193 -22.69 -5.05 13.85
C TYR A 193 -23.26 -3.63 13.71
N THR A 194 -24.41 -3.35 14.34
CA THR A 194 -24.99 -2.00 14.39
C THR A 194 -24.49 -1.16 15.56
N LYS A 195 -23.83 -1.78 16.54
CA LYS A 195 -23.28 -1.12 17.74
C LYS A 195 -21.96 -0.41 17.45
N CYS A 196 -21.72 0.60 18.29
CA CYS A 196 -20.53 1.43 18.29
C CYS A 196 -19.68 1.17 19.53
N THR A 197 -19.17 -0.06 19.61
CA THR A 197 -18.43 -0.59 20.76
C THR A 197 -17.05 -1.05 20.31
N GLY A 198 -16.05 -0.93 21.18
CA GLY A 198 -14.65 -1.21 20.87
C GLY A 198 -13.81 0.07 20.84
N LEU A 199 -12.63 -0.01 20.23
CA LEU A 199 -11.78 1.17 20.01
C LEU A 199 -12.48 2.12 19.04
N LYS A 200 -12.54 3.41 19.39
CA LYS A 200 -13.19 4.46 18.59
C LYS A 200 -12.20 5.57 18.30
N VAL A 201 -12.13 5.97 17.02
CA VAL A 201 -11.35 7.13 16.58
C VAL A 201 -12.31 8.22 16.15
N LYS A 202 -12.25 9.36 16.84
CA LYS A 202 -13.08 10.52 16.50
C LYS A 202 -12.57 11.20 15.22
N PRO A 203 -13.44 11.54 14.27
CA PRO A 203 -13.05 12.29 13.08
C PRO A 203 -12.76 13.75 13.43
N HIS A 204 -11.55 14.17 13.06
CA HIS A 204 -11.05 15.53 13.20
C HIS A 204 -10.46 15.96 11.87
N LEU A 205 -10.77 17.19 11.45
CA LEU A 205 -10.37 17.70 10.14
C LEU A 205 -8.85 17.58 9.93
N GLY A 206 -8.44 16.92 8.84
CA GLY A 206 -7.04 16.77 8.46
C GLY A 206 -6.35 15.55 9.07
N ASP A 207 -6.96 14.86 10.02
CA ASP A 207 -6.37 13.68 10.64
C ASP A 207 -6.53 12.43 9.78
N GLY A 208 -5.53 11.55 9.85
CA GLY A 208 -5.52 10.27 9.15
C GLY A 208 -5.52 9.06 10.09
N ILE A 209 -6.06 7.94 9.62
CA ILE A 209 -5.82 6.62 10.23
C ILE A 209 -5.36 5.62 9.18
N LEU A 210 -4.29 4.90 9.47
CA LEU A 210 -3.82 3.73 8.73
C LEU A 210 -4.11 2.49 9.55
N PHE A 211 -4.78 1.49 8.97
CA PHE A 211 -4.91 0.18 9.60
C PHE A 211 -4.68 -0.93 8.58
N TYR A 212 -4.17 -2.06 9.05
CA TYR A 212 -3.87 -3.21 8.21
C TYR A 212 -5.03 -4.20 8.23
N SER A 213 -5.45 -4.62 7.03
CA SER A 213 -6.49 -5.64 6.83
C SER A 213 -5.93 -7.06 6.89
N LEU A 214 -4.62 -7.20 6.66
CA LEU A 214 -3.91 -8.48 6.65
C LEU A 214 -2.81 -8.53 7.72
N PHE A 215 -2.51 -9.75 8.15
CA PHE A 215 -1.26 -10.06 8.84
C PHE A 215 -0.07 -10.05 7.88
N PRO A 216 1.18 -9.97 8.38
CA PRO A 216 2.39 -10.04 7.55
C PRO A 216 2.53 -11.33 6.72
N ASN A 217 1.83 -12.40 7.10
CA ASN A 217 1.76 -13.66 6.35
C ASN A 217 0.66 -13.65 5.26
N ASN A 218 0.07 -12.50 4.97
CA ASN A 218 -1.03 -12.27 4.01
C ASN A 218 -2.38 -12.91 4.36
N SER A 219 -2.54 -13.51 5.53
CA SER A 219 -3.86 -13.94 6.01
C SER A 219 -4.68 -12.73 6.49
N ILE A 220 -6.01 -12.81 6.35
CA ILE A 220 -6.92 -11.75 6.80
C ILE A 220 -6.83 -11.62 8.31
N ASP A 221 -6.64 -10.40 8.80
CA ASP A 221 -6.69 -10.12 10.24
C ASP A 221 -8.15 -10.01 10.69
N PRO A 222 -8.69 -10.97 11.45
CA PRO A 222 -10.08 -10.94 11.88
C PRO A 222 -10.38 -9.75 12.79
N THR A 223 -9.37 -9.15 13.42
CA THR A 223 -9.56 -7.96 14.26
C THR A 223 -9.61 -6.65 13.48
N SER A 224 -9.31 -6.68 12.18
CA SER A 224 -9.39 -5.52 11.28
C SER A 224 -10.83 -5.12 10.88
N ALA A 225 -11.83 -5.84 11.40
CA ALA A 225 -13.22 -5.43 11.27
C ALA A 225 -13.37 -3.99 11.75
N HIS A 226 -13.99 -3.14 10.95
CA HIS A 226 -14.17 -1.73 11.27
C HIS A 226 -15.46 -1.18 10.66
N GLY A 227 -15.97 -0.10 11.22
CA GLY A 227 -17.18 0.56 10.73
C GLY A 227 -17.17 2.06 11.00
N SER A 228 -18.22 2.74 10.55
CA SER A 228 -18.46 4.16 10.87
C SER A 228 -19.69 4.26 11.75
N CYS A 229 -19.52 4.82 12.95
CA CYS A 229 -20.62 5.12 13.85
C CYS A 229 -21.61 6.11 13.26
N PRO A 230 -22.88 6.10 13.72
CA PRO A 230 -23.86 7.06 13.24
C PRO A 230 -23.43 8.48 13.58
N VAL A 231 -23.55 9.39 12.62
CA VAL A 231 -23.38 10.82 12.88
C VAL A 231 -24.57 11.29 13.71
N ILE A 232 -24.31 11.83 14.89
CA ILE A 232 -25.37 12.33 15.80
C ILE A 232 -25.58 13.84 15.59
N LYS A 233 -24.49 14.57 15.40
CA LYS A 233 -24.52 16.02 15.12
C LYS A 233 -23.38 16.38 14.18
N GLY A 234 -23.73 17.04 13.08
CA GLY A 234 -22.77 17.45 12.05
C GLY A 234 -22.90 16.72 10.74
N GLU A 235 -21.77 16.67 10.04
CA GLU A 235 -21.60 15.95 8.79
C GLU A 235 -20.18 15.41 8.72
N LYS A 236 -20.05 14.15 8.31
CA LYS A 236 -18.75 13.49 8.17
C LYS A 236 -18.37 13.39 6.69
N TRP A 237 -17.19 13.90 6.36
CA TRP A 237 -16.53 13.65 5.09
C TRP A 237 -15.26 12.85 5.34
N VAL A 238 -15.05 11.81 4.55
CA VAL A 238 -13.85 10.96 4.65
C VAL A 238 -13.38 10.55 3.26
N ALA A 239 -12.07 10.59 3.02
CA ALA A 239 -11.44 9.99 1.86
C ALA A 239 -10.77 8.68 2.26
N THR A 240 -11.05 7.62 1.50
CA THR A 240 -10.53 6.27 1.71
C THR A 240 -9.55 5.91 0.62
N LYS A 241 -8.36 5.46 0.99
CA LYS A 241 -7.38 4.83 0.10
C LYS A 241 -7.18 3.38 0.53
N TRP A 242 -7.61 2.46 -0.33
CA TRP A 242 -7.21 1.06 -0.20
C TRP A 242 -5.82 0.88 -0.81
N ILE A 243 -4.90 0.34 -0.01
CA ILE A 243 -3.54 0.01 -0.40
C ILE A 243 -3.50 -1.46 -0.77
N ARG A 244 -3.03 -1.75 -1.98
CA ARG A 244 -2.99 -3.10 -2.54
C ARG A 244 -1.57 -3.65 -2.58
N ASP A 245 -1.47 -4.98 -2.54
CA ASP A 245 -0.22 -5.73 -2.70
C ASP A 245 0.31 -5.75 -4.14
N GLN A 246 -0.58 -5.54 -5.12
CA GLN A 246 -0.28 -5.50 -6.54
C GLN A 246 -0.90 -4.25 -7.16
N PRO A 247 -0.32 -3.70 -8.23
CA PRO A 247 -0.95 -2.63 -9.00
C PRO A 247 -2.32 -3.07 -9.52
N ASP A 248 -3.27 -2.13 -9.60
CA ASP A 248 -4.52 -2.36 -10.31
C ASP A 248 -4.19 -2.65 -11.79
N SER A 249 -4.57 -3.84 -12.28
CA SER A 249 -4.34 -4.28 -13.67
C SER A 249 -5.29 -3.64 -14.67
#